data_AF-A0A3M2F517-F1
#
_entry.id   AF-A0A3M2F517-F1
#
_cell.length_a   1.000
_cell.length_b   1.000
_cell.length_c   1.000
_cell.angle_alpha   90.00
_cell.angle_beta   90.00
_cell.angle_gamma   90.00
#
_symmetry.space_group_name_H-M   'P 1'
#
loop_
_entity.id
_entity.type
_entity.pdbx_description
1 polymer ?
#
loop_
_entity_poly.entity_id
_entity_poly.type
_entity_poly.pdbx_seq_one_letter_code
_entity_poly.pdbx_strand_id
1 'polypeptide(L)'
;ITGCTITDHVWLDGGGNNTVESTTIENTGWRGITVRDPDNLIDNVTISGASDYGIYFEGTATTADRNQVLNSVVQNGPLHGIFVDSAHSIVLKKNEILSNGWDGIQFNNARSCTAQFNLVRFNNSAGFRLNSCTNVIIEANEIDSNANYQIVVGAGSNGVTISKNNIYQEPGQKNGIWSPINPLSAIRNYWGTTDSAAILDLVNDGGAGVVYTPWRLGPVDTSPGADTVAPKAPDTVAVTVLGGETIQVTWAIVTADGEPDPNATNLTGYRIYRSKTSDTSYWPLVGTVPAGTESFMDSNLTTGETYYYRVTAYDNVSPFENEAFYSDSIIGDHIDSAAVSISKRIRAVSIGGETSAPLPGATIEYELTIVNSGDAASETAIIRDSVPLNTVFSTASREADTLNATATFSDTYITKGWKLQTATVVNPDQSENSPDYSDGIPADPTTVKWVRWIRRRIPRKTSKTIRFRVIVQ
;
A
#
# COMPACT_ATOMS: atom_id res chain seq x y z
N ILE A 1 -33.48 -39.68 -0.50
CA ILE A 1 -33.44 -39.89 0.96
C ILE A 1 -33.63 -38.53 1.59
N THR A 2 -34.61 -38.35 2.49
CA THR A 2 -34.92 -37.03 3.04
C THR A 2 -35.31 -37.12 4.51
N GLY A 3 -34.76 -36.23 5.34
CA GLY A 3 -35.32 -35.93 6.68
C GLY A 3 -35.15 -37.03 7.72
N CYS A 4 -34.09 -37.85 7.62
CA CYS A 4 -33.87 -39.01 8.48
C CYS A 4 -32.45 -39.09 9.05
N THR A 5 -32.28 -39.95 10.06
CA THR A 5 -30.96 -40.36 10.56
C THR A 5 -30.63 -41.75 10.03
N ILE A 6 -29.43 -41.92 9.50
CA ILE A 6 -28.91 -43.17 8.95
C ILE A 6 -27.64 -43.55 9.72
N THR A 7 -27.59 -44.79 10.21
CA THR A 7 -26.43 -45.33 10.94
C THR A 7 -25.64 -46.36 10.13
N ASP A 8 -25.89 -46.42 8.83
CA ASP A 8 -25.27 -47.33 7.89
C ASP A 8 -24.81 -46.55 6.66
N HIS A 9 -24.06 -47.21 5.80
CA HIS A 9 -23.48 -46.61 4.63
C HIS A 9 -24.52 -46.34 3.51
N VAL A 10 -24.44 -45.18 2.86
CA VAL A 10 -25.33 -44.80 1.73
C VAL A 10 -24.63 -44.98 0.39
N TRP A 11 -25.25 -45.75 -0.52
CA TRP A 11 -24.81 -45.92 -1.91
C TRP A 11 -25.72 -45.17 -2.89
N LEU A 12 -25.12 -44.36 -3.77
CA LEU A 12 -25.77 -43.79 -4.95
C LEU A 12 -25.23 -44.53 -6.19
N ASP A 13 -25.81 -45.70 -6.48
CA ASP A 13 -25.34 -46.71 -7.46
C ASP A 13 -26.51 -47.43 -8.19
N GLY A 14 -27.62 -46.72 -8.46
CA GLY A 14 -28.88 -47.27 -8.99
C GLY A 14 -29.50 -46.52 -10.19
N GLY A 15 -28.71 -45.69 -10.87
CA GLY A 15 -29.15 -44.72 -11.88
C GLY A 15 -29.17 -43.31 -11.29
N GLY A 16 -28.40 -42.39 -11.87
CA GLY A 16 -28.21 -41.01 -11.40
C GLY A 16 -29.48 -40.17 -11.21
N ASN A 17 -29.32 -38.90 -10.82
CA ASN A 17 -30.42 -38.01 -10.40
C ASN A 17 -31.06 -38.38 -9.06
N ASN A 18 -30.27 -38.93 -8.13
CA ASN A 18 -30.73 -39.17 -6.77
C ASN A 18 -30.52 -37.93 -5.90
N THR A 19 -31.43 -37.72 -4.95
CA THR A 19 -31.28 -36.66 -3.94
C THR A 19 -31.16 -37.27 -2.54
N VAL A 20 -30.14 -36.85 -1.80
CA VAL A 20 -30.01 -37.03 -0.35
C VAL A 20 -30.08 -35.65 0.28
N GLU A 21 -31.10 -35.38 1.09
CA GLU A 21 -31.32 -34.04 1.61
C GLU A 21 -31.77 -34.01 3.07
N SER A 22 -31.30 -33.02 3.83
CA SER A 22 -31.74 -32.80 5.23
C SER A 22 -31.61 -34.07 6.09
N THR A 23 -30.52 -34.81 5.91
CA THR A 23 -30.28 -36.14 6.51
C THR A 23 -29.04 -36.11 7.39
N THR A 24 -29.08 -36.82 8.50
CA THR A 24 -27.91 -37.09 9.35
C THR A 24 -27.41 -38.50 9.08
N ILE A 25 -26.12 -38.66 8.82
CA ILE A 25 -25.45 -39.94 8.61
C ILE A 25 -24.37 -40.05 9.68
N GLU A 26 -24.47 -41.04 10.57
CA GLU A 26 -23.56 -41.15 11.71
C GLU A 26 -23.09 -42.57 11.96
N ASN A 27 -21.83 -42.74 12.36
CA ASN A 27 -21.30 -44.01 12.87
C ASN A 27 -21.47 -45.20 11.90
N THR A 28 -21.29 -44.99 10.59
CA THR A 28 -21.66 -45.94 9.53
C THR A 28 -20.78 -47.20 9.45
N GLY A 29 -19.81 -47.39 10.34
CA GLY A 29 -18.86 -48.51 10.32
C GLY A 29 -17.94 -48.57 9.08
N TRP A 30 -18.18 -47.73 8.08
CA TRP A 30 -17.41 -47.59 6.84
C TRP A 30 -17.47 -46.13 6.35
N ARG A 31 -17.79 -45.88 5.08
CA ARG A 31 -17.92 -44.52 4.51
C ARG A 31 -19.26 -43.90 4.88
N GLY A 32 -19.39 -42.57 4.82
CA GLY A 32 -20.70 -41.92 4.93
C GLY A 32 -21.54 -42.18 3.69
N ILE A 33 -21.20 -41.50 2.59
CA ILE A 33 -21.84 -41.67 1.27
C ILE A 33 -20.80 -42.12 0.23
N THR A 34 -21.13 -43.12 -0.58
CA THR A 34 -20.40 -43.45 -1.80
C THR A 34 -21.26 -43.12 -3.02
N VAL A 35 -20.69 -42.36 -3.95
CA VAL A 35 -21.35 -41.86 -5.16
C VAL A 35 -20.69 -42.50 -6.38
N ARG A 36 -21.46 -43.25 -7.14
CA ARG A 36 -21.03 -43.98 -8.34
C ARG A 36 -21.75 -43.50 -9.61
N ASP A 37 -22.97 -43.02 -9.45
CA ASP A 37 -23.75 -42.48 -10.55
C ASP A 37 -23.56 -40.97 -10.76
N PRO A 38 -23.92 -40.45 -11.94
CA PRO A 38 -23.87 -39.03 -12.20
C PRO A 38 -25.10 -38.27 -11.66
N ASP A 39 -25.02 -36.95 -11.70
CA ASP A 39 -26.18 -36.04 -11.57
C ASP A 39 -26.93 -36.13 -10.23
N ASN A 40 -26.30 -36.62 -9.16
CA ASN A 40 -26.91 -36.66 -7.83
C ASN A 40 -26.72 -35.36 -7.05
N LEU A 41 -27.66 -35.09 -6.14
CA LEU A 41 -27.67 -33.96 -5.23
C LEU A 41 -27.55 -34.44 -3.79
N ILE A 42 -26.54 -33.97 -3.08
CA ILE A 42 -26.38 -34.11 -1.64
C ILE A 42 -26.53 -32.71 -1.05
N ASP A 43 -27.61 -32.42 -0.33
CA ASP A 43 -27.92 -31.07 0.16
C ASP A 43 -28.30 -31.07 1.64
N ASN A 44 -27.71 -30.19 2.44
CA ASN A 44 -28.03 -30.09 3.87
C ASN A 44 -27.88 -31.45 4.60
N VAL A 45 -26.82 -32.19 4.28
CA VAL A 45 -26.51 -33.47 4.91
C VAL A 45 -25.43 -33.28 5.96
N THR A 46 -25.61 -33.87 7.15
CA THR A 46 -24.58 -33.92 8.18
C THR A 46 -24.00 -35.33 8.26
N ILE A 47 -22.69 -35.46 8.08
CA ILE A 47 -21.96 -36.73 8.18
C ILE A 47 -20.95 -36.63 9.32
N SER A 48 -21.05 -37.53 10.30
CA SER A 48 -20.12 -37.58 11.43
C SER A 48 -19.75 -39.01 11.82
N GLY A 49 -18.48 -39.23 12.18
CA GLY A 49 -18.05 -40.55 12.69
C GLY A 49 -18.13 -41.69 11.67
N ALA A 50 -18.06 -41.39 10.36
CA ALA A 50 -17.74 -42.42 9.37
C ALA A 50 -16.39 -43.05 9.73
N SER A 51 -16.21 -44.35 9.51
CA SER A 51 -14.95 -45.07 9.79
C SER A 51 -13.94 -45.03 8.63
N ASP A 52 -14.30 -44.41 7.51
CA ASP A 52 -13.49 -44.24 6.30
C ASP A 52 -13.66 -42.78 5.78
N TYR A 53 -13.94 -42.56 4.49
CA TYR A 53 -14.29 -41.24 3.95
C TYR A 53 -15.68 -40.77 4.39
N GLY A 54 -15.87 -39.45 4.55
CA GLY A 54 -17.19 -38.86 4.73
C GLY A 54 -18.05 -39.01 3.46
N ILE A 55 -17.59 -38.44 2.35
CA ILE A 55 -18.18 -38.61 1.01
C ILE A 55 -17.10 -39.07 0.04
N TYR A 56 -17.37 -40.14 -0.69
CA TYR A 56 -16.46 -40.69 -1.71
C TYR A 56 -17.13 -40.72 -3.09
N PHE A 57 -16.54 -40.05 -4.07
CA PHE A 57 -16.94 -40.16 -5.48
C PHE A 57 -16.01 -41.15 -6.20
N GLU A 58 -16.56 -42.28 -6.62
CA GLU A 58 -15.83 -43.41 -7.19
C GLU A 58 -15.84 -43.37 -8.74
N GLY A 59 -15.21 -42.35 -9.32
CA GLY A 59 -15.11 -42.19 -10.78
C GLY A 59 -14.13 -43.17 -11.45
N THR A 60 -13.30 -43.87 -10.69
CA THR A 60 -12.40 -44.91 -11.23
C THR A 60 -13.15 -46.16 -11.70
N ALA A 61 -14.30 -46.45 -11.08
CA ALA A 61 -15.12 -47.61 -11.41
C ALA A 61 -16.34 -47.26 -12.27
N THR A 62 -16.75 -45.99 -12.29
CA THR A 62 -18.06 -45.55 -12.80
C THR A 62 -18.05 -44.11 -13.31
N THR A 63 -19.19 -43.57 -13.77
CA THR A 63 -19.33 -42.17 -14.18
C THR A 63 -19.95 -41.34 -13.05
N ALA A 64 -19.22 -41.16 -11.95
CA ALA A 64 -19.66 -40.36 -10.78
C ALA A 64 -19.61 -38.84 -11.05
N ASP A 65 -19.97 -38.40 -12.25
CA ASP A 65 -19.80 -37.03 -12.74
C ASP A 65 -21.00 -36.13 -12.43
N ARG A 66 -20.81 -34.80 -12.48
CA ARG A 66 -21.91 -33.80 -12.37
C ARG A 66 -22.71 -33.88 -11.06
N ASN A 67 -22.11 -34.45 -10.03
CA ASN A 67 -22.71 -34.50 -8.71
C ASN A 67 -22.47 -33.21 -7.93
N GLN A 68 -23.40 -32.89 -7.03
CA GLN A 68 -23.36 -31.67 -6.23
C GLN A 68 -23.43 -32.00 -4.74
N VAL A 69 -22.58 -31.36 -3.94
CA VAL A 69 -22.66 -31.35 -2.48
C VAL A 69 -22.86 -29.92 -2.03
N LEU A 70 -24.01 -29.63 -1.43
CA LEU A 70 -24.45 -28.31 -1.04
C LEU A 70 -24.78 -28.27 0.45
N ASN A 71 -24.49 -27.15 1.12
CA ASN A 71 -24.94 -26.86 2.50
C ASN A 71 -24.66 -27.97 3.52
N SER A 72 -23.68 -28.84 3.29
CA SER A 72 -23.50 -30.07 4.05
C SER A 72 -22.33 -29.97 5.02
N VAL A 73 -22.40 -30.70 6.13
CA VAL A 73 -21.35 -30.79 7.13
C VAL A 73 -20.72 -32.17 7.06
N VAL A 74 -19.41 -32.25 6.88
CA VAL A 74 -18.66 -33.52 6.87
C VAL A 74 -17.51 -33.43 7.87
N GLN A 75 -17.62 -34.19 8.95
CA GLN A 75 -16.74 -34.00 10.09
C GLN A 75 -16.35 -35.27 10.84
N ASN A 76 -15.25 -35.17 11.59
CA ASN A 76 -14.79 -36.19 12.53
C ASN A 76 -14.62 -37.59 11.90
N GLY A 77 -14.27 -37.67 10.61
CA GLY A 77 -13.88 -38.91 9.94
C GLY A 77 -12.37 -39.17 10.09
N PRO A 78 -11.91 -40.44 10.09
CA PRO A 78 -10.49 -40.77 10.22
C PRO A 78 -9.68 -40.52 8.93
N LEU A 79 -10.33 -40.47 7.76
CA LEU A 79 -9.69 -40.16 6.47
C LEU A 79 -10.13 -38.78 5.96
N HIS A 80 -10.33 -38.63 4.65
CA HIS A 80 -10.78 -37.38 4.03
C HIS A 80 -12.24 -37.09 4.36
N GLY A 81 -12.57 -35.81 4.49
CA GLY A 81 -13.96 -35.38 4.55
C GLY A 81 -14.66 -35.73 3.23
N ILE A 82 -14.21 -35.11 2.14
CA ILE A 82 -14.69 -35.41 0.79
C ILE A 82 -13.53 -35.87 -0.09
N PHE A 83 -13.67 -37.04 -0.71
CA PHE A 83 -12.69 -37.56 -1.66
C PHE A 83 -13.33 -37.75 -3.04
N VAL A 84 -12.85 -36.97 -4.01
CA VAL A 84 -13.26 -37.03 -5.42
C VAL A 84 -12.20 -37.77 -6.21
N ASP A 85 -12.46 -39.02 -6.56
CA ASP A 85 -11.48 -39.90 -7.24
C ASP A 85 -11.89 -40.20 -8.67
N SER A 86 -11.21 -39.57 -9.62
CA SER A 86 -11.46 -39.67 -11.07
C SER A 86 -12.89 -39.31 -11.50
N ALA A 87 -13.61 -38.55 -10.69
CA ALA A 87 -14.92 -38.00 -11.01
C ALA A 87 -14.81 -36.54 -11.50
N HIS A 88 -15.75 -36.10 -12.33
CA HIS A 88 -15.65 -34.83 -13.05
C HIS A 88 -16.89 -33.96 -12.88
N SER A 89 -16.72 -32.66 -13.09
CA SER A 89 -17.80 -31.66 -12.97
C SER A 89 -18.49 -31.67 -11.60
N ILE A 90 -17.72 -31.94 -10.54
CA ILE A 90 -18.25 -31.95 -9.17
C ILE A 90 -18.38 -30.52 -8.67
N VAL A 91 -19.52 -30.20 -8.05
CA VAL A 91 -19.77 -28.90 -7.43
C VAL A 91 -19.86 -29.08 -5.92
N LEU A 92 -18.95 -28.43 -5.19
CA LEU A 92 -18.96 -28.36 -3.73
C LEU A 92 -19.27 -26.93 -3.32
N LYS A 93 -20.45 -26.67 -2.75
CA LYS A 93 -20.88 -25.31 -2.41
C LYS A 93 -21.38 -25.19 -0.98
N LYS A 94 -20.85 -24.23 -0.22
CA LYS A 94 -21.33 -23.91 1.14
C LYS A 94 -21.30 -25.13 2.10
N ASN A 95 -20.27 -25.95 1.99
CA ASN A 95 -20.09 -27.08 2.90
C ASN A 95 -19.13 -26.72 4.04
N GLU A 96 -19.31 -27.36 5.18
CA GLU A 96 -18.39 -27.29 6.32
C GLU A 96 -17.65 -28.62 6.46
N ILE A 97 -16.33 -28.60 6.23
CA ILE A 97 -15.48 -29.79 6.23
C ILE A 97 -14.47 -29.69 7.36
N LEU A 98 -14.78 -30.37 8.47
CA LEU A 98 -14.21 -30.07 9.77
C LEU A 98 -13.53 -31.29 10.40
N SER A 99 -12.33 -31.11 10.97
CA SER A 99 -11.75 -32.08 11.90
C SER A 99 -11.60 -33.51 11.34
N ASN A 100 -11.34 -33.66 10.04
CA ASN A 100 -11.10 -34.97 9.44
C ASN A 100 -9.62 -35.37 9.56
N GLY A 101 -9.35 -36.67 9.63
CA GLY A 101 -8.02 -37.20 9.94
C GLY A 101 -6.98 -37.07 8.81
N TRP A 102 -7.42 -36.79 7.58
CA TRP A 102 -6.56 -36.50 6.42
C TRP A 102 -6.90 -35.12 5.84
N ASP A 103 -6.89 -34.97 4.50
CA ASP A 103 -7.27 -33.70 3.88
C ASP A 103 -8.78 -33.45 4.03
N GLY A 104 -9.20 -32.19 4.14
CA GLY A 104 -10.62 -31.85 4.16
C GLY A 104 -11.30 -32.28 2.87
N ILE A 105 -10.87 -31.70 1.75
CA ILE A 105 -11.35 -32.04 0.40
C ILE A 105 -10.17 -32.44 -0.46
N GLN A 106 -10.22 -33.65 -1.04
CA GLN A 106 -9.26 -34.09 -2.03
C GLN A 106 -9.91 -34.33 -3.39
N PHE A 107 -9.32 -33.73 -4.42
CA PHE A 107 -9.55 -34.03 -5.83
C PHE A 107 -8.37 -34.85 -6.37
N ASN A 108 -8.65 -36.03 -6.92
CA ASN A 108 -7.66 -36.90 -7.52
C ASN A 108 -8.08 -37.24 -8.95
N ASN A 109 -7.24 -36.91 -9.93
CA ASN A 109 -7.54 -37.09 -11.36
C ASN A 109 -8.92 -36.50 -11.77
N ALA A 110 -9.36 -35.44 -11.07
CA ALA A 110 -10.65 -34.81 -11.27
C ALA A 110 -10.58 -33.70 -12.33
N ARG A 111 -11.70 -33.40 -12.98
CA ARG A 111 -11.76 -32.40 -14.05
C ARG A 111 -12.98 -31.51 -13.94
N SER A 112 -12.83 -30.22 -14.24
CA SER A 112 -13.94 -29.24 -14.29
C SER A 112 -14.72 -29.14 -12.97
N CYS A 113 -14.09 -29.43 -11.83
CA CYS A 113 -14.73 -29.35 -10.52
C CYS A 113 -14.65 -27.93 -9.96
N THR A 114 -15.65 -27.55 -9.17
CA THR A 114 -15.71 -26.23 -8.52
C THR A 114 -15.97 -26.40 -7.03
N ALA A 115 -15.19 -25.72 -6.20
CA ALA A 115 -15.41 -25.59 -4.77
C ALA A 115 -15.60 -24.11 -4.42
N GLN A 116 -16.80 -23.74 -3.97
CA GLN A 116 -17.16 -22.37 -3.63
C GLN A 116 -17.82 -22.21 -2.27
N PHE A 117 -17.51 -21.13 -1.54
CA PHE A 117 -18.18 -20.77 -0.28
C PHE A 117 -18.05 -21.83 0.82
N ASN A 118 -17.10 -22.76 0.70
CA ASN A 118 -16.92 -23.82 1.69
C ASN A 118 -16.05 -23.31 2.85
N LEU A 119 -16.31 -23.85 4.02
CA LEU A 119 -15.49 -23.73 5.22
C LEU A 119 -14.69 -25.01 5.38
N VAL A 120 -13.35 -24.94 5.35
CA VAL A 120 -12.49 -26.12 5.41
C VAL A 120 -11.40 -25.93 6.46
N ARG A 121 -11.56 -26.58 7.61
CA ARG A 121 -10.70 -26.32 8.77
C ARG A 121 -10.49 -27.49 9.72
N PHE A 122 -9.44 -27.38 10.52
CA PHE A 122 -9.07 -28.37 11.53
C PHE A 122 -8.78 -29.77 10.99
N ASN A 123 -8.58 -29.93 9.67
CA ASN A 123 -8.24 -31.21 9.09
C ASN A 123 -6.76 -31.51 9.33
N ASN A 124 -6.43 -32.78 9.59
CA ASN A 124 -5.10 -33.21 10.04
C ASN A 124 -4.07 -33.36 8.90
N SER A 125 -4.42 -32.95 7.69
CA SER A 125 -3.50 -32.76 6.57
C SER A 125 -3.79 -31.42 5.87
N ALA A 126 -4.16 -31.40 4.58
CA ALA A 126 -4.45 -30.16 3.87
C ALA A 126 -5.93 -29.78 3.92
N GLY A 127 -6.25 -28.50 3.77
CA GLY A 127 -7.64 -28.09 3.52
C GLY A 127 -8.13 -28.67 2.19
N PHE A 128 -7.47 -28.26 1.11
CA PHE A 128 -7.66 -28.81 -0.22
C PHE A 128 -6.42 -29.54 -0.74
N ARG A 129 -6.60 -30.69 -1.38
CA ARG A 129 -5.54 -31.38 -2.13
C ARG A 129 -5.99 -31.68 -3.55
N LEU A 130 -5.21 -31.26 -4.54
CA LEU A 130 -5.45 -31.52 -5.97
C LEU A 130 -4.31 -32.35 -6.53
N ASN A 131 -4.58 -33.57 -6.99
CA ASN A 131 -3.58 -34.43 -7.63
C ASN A 131 -3.97 -34.68 -9.09
N SER A 132 -3.10 -34.31 -10.04
CA SER A 132 -3.34 -34.52 -11.49
C SER A 132 -4.71 -34.02 -11.97
N CYS A 133 -5.15 -32.87 -11.46
CA CYS A 133 -6.47 -32.31 -11.75
C CYS A 133 -6.46 -31.36 -12.95
N THR A 134 -7.59 -31.22 -13.66
CA THR A 134 -7.70 -30.25 -14.78
C THR A 134 -8.88 -29.30 -14.59
N ASN A 135 -8.69 -28.00 -14.82
CA ASN A 135 -9.78 -27.01 -14.79
C ASN A 135 -10.57 -27.00 -13.46
N VAL A 136 -9.86 -27.08 -12.32
CA VAL A 136 -10.50 -27.01 -11.00
C VAL A 136 -10.50 -25.57 -10.48
N ILE A 137 -11.65 -25.12 -10.00
CA ILE A 137 -11.84 -23.78 -9.43
C ILE A 137 -12.02 -23.91 -7.91
N ILE A 138 -11.18 -23.22 -7.14
CA ILE A 138 -11.32 -23.04 -5.70
C ILE A 138 -11.54 -21.55 -5.47
N GLU A 139 -12.78 -21.15 -5.24
CA GLU A 139 -13.15 -19.74 -5.20
C GLU A 139 -14.00 -19.36 -3.98
N ALA A 140 -13.74 -18.22 -3.35
CA ALA A 140 -14.59 -17.73 -2.26
C ALA A 140 -14.76 -18.71 -1.09
N ASN A 141 -13.73 -19.49 -0.75
CA ASN A 141 -13.73 -20.40 0.41
C ASN A 141 -13.01 -19.77 1.60
N GLU A 142 -13.30 -20.26 2.80
CA GLU A 142 -12.56 -19.97 4.03
C GLU A 142 -11.77 -21.22 4.44
N ILE A 143 -10.44 -21.08 4.50
CA ILE A 143 -9.50 -22.19 4.62
C ILE A 143 -8.44 -21.83 5.65
N ASP A 144 -8.51 -22.48 6.81
CA ASP A 144 -7.64 -22.20 7.96
C ASP A 144 -7.47 -23.43 8.84
N SER A 145 -6.48 -23.40 9.74
CA SER A 145 -6.31 -24.41 10.78
C SER A 145 -6.22 -25.85 10.32
N ASN A 146 -5.81 -26.07 9.08
CA ASN A 146 -5.41 -27.38 8.58
C ASN A 146 -3.93 -27.63 8.92
N ALA A 147 -3.60 -28.85 9.37
CA ALA A 147 -2.33 -29.14 10.04
C ALA A 147 -1.09 -29.11 9.12
N ASN A 148 -1.27 -29.31 7.81
CA ASN A 148 -0.17 -29.30 6.84
C ASN A 148 -0.18 -28.02 6.00
N TYR A 149 -0.94 -27.96 4.90
CA TYR A 149 -1.11 -26.77 4.04
C TYR A 149 -2.59 -26.42 3.88
N GLN A 150 -2.93 -25.15 3.67
CA GLN A 150 -4.33 -24.79 3.38
C GLN A 150 -4.74 -25.35 2.01
N ILE A 151 -3.87 -25.23 1.00
CA ILE A 151 -4.08 -25.83 -0.32
C ILE A 151 -2.80 -26.49 -0.83
N VAL A 152 -2.92 -27.71 -1.35
CA VAL A 152 -1.87 -28.44 -2.05
C VAL A 152 -2.31 -28.69 -3.48
N VAL A 153 -1.53 -28.24 -4.45
CA VAL A 153 -1.74 -28.55 -5.87
C VAL A 153 -0.56 -29.37 -6.37
N GLY A 154 -0.73 -30.69 -6.45
CA GLY A 154 0.29 -31.64 -6.88
C GLY A 154 0.61 -31.57 -8.38
N ALA A 155 1.74 -32.20 -8.73
CA ALA A 155 2.23 -32.29 -10.10
C ALA A 155 1.20 -32.92 -11.05
N GLY A 156 1.27 -32.54 -12.33
CA GLY A 156 0.34 -32.98 -13.38
C GLY A 156 -1.00 -32.24 -13.38
N SER A 157 -1.26 -31.35 -12.42
CA SER A 157 -2.45 -30.51 -12.43
C SER A 157 -2.31 -29.35 -13.43
N ASN A 158 -3.40 -28.97 -14.10
CA ASN A 158 -3.44 -27.91 -15.11
C ASN A 158 -4.76 -27.11 -15.06
N GLY A 159 -4.73 -25.83 -15.40
CA GLY A 159 -5.94 -24.99 -15.40
C GLY A 159 -6.58 -24.82 -14.01
N VAL A 160 -5.79 -24.95 -12.94
CA VAL A 160 -6.27 -24.71 -11.57
C VAL A 160 -6.35 -23.21 -11.31
N THR A 161 -7.51 -22.74 -10.85
CA THR A 161 -7.72 -21.35 -10.43
C THR A 161 -8.06 -21.30 -8.96
N ILE A 162 -7.28 -20.56 -8.18
CA ILE A 162 -7.50 -20.33 -6.76
C ILE A 162 -7.73 -18.83 -6.59
N SER A 163 -8.96 -18.41 -6.33
CA SER A 163 -9.25 -16.97 -6.26
C SER A 163 -10.25 -16.57 -5.20
N LYS A 164 -10.13 -15.36 -4.68
CA LYS A 164 -11.12 -14.81 -3.73
C LYS A 164 -11.31 -15.67 -2.47
N ASN A 165 -10.34 -16.49 -2.08
CA ASN A 165 -10.42 -17.26 -0.84
C ASN A 165 -9.84 -16.45 0.33
N ASN A 166 -10.33 -16.73 1.54
CA ASN A 166 -9.68 -16.36 2.78
C ASN A 166 -8.79 -17.52 3.22
N ILE A 167 -7.47 -17.34 3.09
CA ILE A 167 -6.46 -18.35 3.39
C ILE A 167 -5.65 -17.85 4.59
N TYR A 168 -5.78 -18.52 5.72
CA TYR A 168 -5.05 -18.16 6.92
C TYR A 168 -3.93 -19.15 7.18
N GLN A 169 -2.73 -18.62 7.45
CA GLN A 169 -1.61 -19.43 7.92
C GLN A 169 -1.81 -19.80 9.39
N GLU A 170 -1.28 -20.95 9.77
CA GLU A 170 -1.14 -21.25 11.19
C GLU A 170 0.01 -20.45 11.80
N PRO A 171 -0.08 -20.02 13.08
CA PRO A 171 0.97 -19.25 13.73
C PRO A 171 2.36 -19.90 13.60
N GLY A 172 3.27 -19.22 12.89
CA GLY A 172 4.64 -19.68 12.69
C GLY A 172 4.85 -20.71 11.58
N GLN A 173 3.82 -21.00 10.78
CA GLN A 173 3.90 -21.93 9.65
C GLN A 173 3.78 -21.20 8.31
N LYS A 174 4.56 -21.63 7.31
CA LYS A 174 4.48 -21.09 5.94
C LYS A 174 3.57 -21.92 5.05
N ASN A 175 2.34 -22.14 5.52
CA ASN A 175 1.53 -23.23 5.02
C ASN A 175 0.29 -22.81 4.21
N GLY A 176 0.39 -21.71 3.45
CA GLY A 176 -0.71 -21.25 2.60
C GLY A 176 -0.97 -22.18 1.42
N ILE A 177 -0.09 -22.14 0.43
CA ILE A 177 -0.17 -22.98 -0.78
C ILE A 177 1.15 -23.67 -1.03
N TRP A 178 1.08 -24.97 -1.31
CA TRP A 178 2.18 -25.70 -1.91
C TRP A 178 1.84 -26.15 -3.33
N SER A 179 2.72 -25.87 -4.29
CA SER A 179 2.58 -26.44 -5.64
C SER A 179 3.87 -26.50 -6.45
N PRO A 180 4.22 -27.64 -7.06
CA PRO A 180 5.28 -27.73 -8.04
C PRO A 180 4.88 -27.29 -9.46
N ILE A 181 3.62 -26.85 -9.71
CA ILE A 181 3.21 -26.43 -11.06
C ILE A 181 3.52 -24.95 -11.30
N ASN A 182 3.94 -24.63 -12.52
CA ASN A 182 4.31 -23.28 -12.92
C ASN A 182 3.77 -22.95 -14.33
N PRO A 183 2.92 -21.91 -14.50
CA PRO A 183 2.35 -21.06 -13.45
C PRO A 183 1.12 -21.68 -12.77
N LEU A 184 0.91 -21.38 -11.49
CA LEU A 184 -0.37 -21.61 -10.78
C LEU A 184 -1.05 -20.27 -10.53
N SER A 185 -2.33 -20.13 -10.88
CA SER A 185 -3.09 -18.90 -10.60
C SER A 185 -3.69 -18.94 -9.19
N ALA A 186 -3.20 -18.08 -8.30
CA ALA A 186 -3.64 -17.91 -6.91
C ALA A 186 -3.97 -16.44 -6.60
N ILE A 187 -4.74 -15.79 -7.48
CA ILE A 187 -5.00 -14.35 -7.45
C ILE A 187 -6.21 -13.97 -6.61
N ARG A 188 -6.22 -12.73 -6.12
CA ARG A 188 -7.31 -12.09 -5.35
C ARG A 188 -7.69 -12.87 -4.09
N ASN A 189 -6.79 -13.66 -3.53
CA ASN A 189 -6.99 -14.27 -2.22
C ASN A 189 -6.58 -13.28 -1.12
N TYR A 190 -7.22 -13.38 0.04
CA TYR A 190 -6.77 -12.75 1.28
C TYR A 190 -5.93 -13.75 2.07
N TRP A 191 -4.79 -13.29 2.60
CA TRP A 191 -3.77 -14.14 3.21
C TRP A 191 -3.64 -13.95 4.73
N GLY A 192 -4.58 -13.23 5.36
CA GLY A 192 -4.45 -12.79 6.76
C GLY A 192 -3.44 -11.66 6.97
N THR A 193 -2.82 -11.16 5.91
CA THR A 193 -1.84 -10.06 5.92
C THR A 193 -1.85 -9.35 4.56
N THR A 194 -1.37 -8.10 4.53
CA THR A 194 -1.14 -7.32 3.30
C THR A 194 0.34 -7.20 2.95
N ASP A 195 1.24 -7.75 3.78
CA ASP A 195 2.68 -7.77 3.52
C ASP A 195 3.02 -8.75 2.40
N SER A 196 3.34 -8.23 1.22
CA SER A 196 3.58 -9.06 0.03
C SER A 196 4.74 -10.06 0.15
N ALA A 197 5.72 -9.78 1.03
CA ALA A 197 6.84 -10.70 1.27
C ALA A 197 6.39 -11.86 2.17
N ALA A 198 5.56 -11.58 3.18
CA ALA A 198 4.93 -12.62 3.97
C ALA A 198 3.98 -13.48 3.12
N ILE A 199 3.23 -12.87 2.19
CA ILE A 199 2.38 -13.61 1.26
C ILE A 199 3.22 -14.50 0.34
N LEU A 200 4.33 -14.00 -0.18
CA LEU A 200 5.25 -14.77 -1.02
C LEU A 200 5.75 -16.03 -0.30
N ASP A 201 6.10 -15.88 0.98
CA ASP A 201 6.51 -16.97 1.86
C ASP A 201 5.40 -18.02 2.04
N LEU A 202 4.13 -17.63 2.04
CA LEU A 202 2.99 -18.54 2.16
C LEU A 202 2.72 -19.36 0.90
N VAL A 203 3.09 -18.87 -0.28
CA VAL A 203 2.75 -19.50 -1.56
C VAL A 203 3.90 -20.26 -2.23
N ASN A 204 5.15 -19.96 -1.86
CA ASN A 204 6.34 -20.53 -2.49
C ASN A 204 7.19 -21.38 -1.53
N ASP A 205 6.59 -21.95 -0.48
CA ASP A 205 7.27 -22.86 0.47
C ASP A 205 7.58 -24.23 -0.17
N GLY A 206 8.41 -24.25 -1.21
CA GLY A 206 8.84 -25.46 -1.94
C GLY A 206 8.31 -25.59 -3.37
N GLY A 207 7.59 -24.60 -3.89
CA GLY A 207 7.00 -24.57 -5.22
C GLY A 207 7.35 -23.30 -6.00
N ALA A 208 7.83 -23.42 -7.24
CA ALA A 208 8.10 -22.26 -8.10
C ALA A 208 6.87 -21.96 -8.97
N GLY A 209 6.46 -20.69 -9.10
CA GLY A 209 5.52 -20.27 -10.15
C GLY A 209 4.09 -19.93 -9.73
N VAL A 210 3.81 -19.77 -8.44
CA VAL A 210 2.49 -19.30 -8.01
C VAL A 210 2.35 -17.81 -8.31
N VAL A 211 1.39 -17.48 -9.17
CA VAL A 211 0.95 -16.11 -9.46
C VAL A 211 -0.08 -15.72 -8.41
N TYR A 212 0.36 -14.97 -7.40
CA TYR A 212 -0.48 -14.57 -6.26
C TYR A 212 -0.93 -13.10 -6.33
N THR A 213 -0.52 -12.37 -7.37
CA THR A 213 -0.88 -10.97 -7.59
C THR A 213 -1.97 -10.84 -8.67
N PRO A 214 -2.92 -9.91 -8.51
CA PRO A 214 -3.15 -9.09 -7.32
C PRO A 214 -3.63 -9.94 -6.13
N TRP A 215 -3.26 -9.63 -4.88
CA TRP A 215 -3.89 -10.20 -3.67
C TRP A 215 -4.91 -9.22 -3.08
N ARG A 216 -5.74 -9.66 -2.12
CA ARG A 216 -6.72 -8.79 -1.45
C ARG A 216 -6.10 -8.06 -0.26
N LEU A 217 -6.50 -6.80 -0.07
CA LEU A 217 -6.06 -5.98 1.08
C LEU A 217 -6.89 -6.19 2.35
N GLY A 218 -7.98 -6.98 2.26
CA GLY A 218 -8.82 -7.39 3.36
C GLY A 218 -9.56 -8.70 3.07
N PRO A 219 -10.27 -9.27 4.07
CA PRO A 219 -11.01 -10.51 3.90
C PRO A 219 -12.05 -10.43 2.79
N VAL A 220 -12.29 -11.57 2.15
CA VAL A 220 -13.35 -11.78 1.16
C VAL A 220 -14.64 -12.15 1.90
N ASP A 221 -15.77 -11.61 1.46
CA ASP A 221 -17.07 -12.17 1.84
C ASP A 221 -17.29 -13.49 1.10
N THR A 222 -17.19 -14.59 1.83
CA THR A 222 -17.35 -15.96 1.32
C THR A 222 -18.80 -16.45 1.40
N SER A 223 -19.77 -15.55 1.62
CA SER A 223 -21.18 -15.91 1.56
C SER A 223 -21.70 -15.98 0.12
N PRO A 224 -22.59 -16.94 -0.22
CA PRO A 224 -23.14 -17.01 -1.58
C PRO A 224 -23.91 -15.75 -1.96
N GLY A 225 -23.56 -15.17 -3.10
CA GLY A 225 -24.20 -13.95 -3.61
C GLY A 225 -23.61 -12.65 -3.05
N ALA A 226 -22.54 -12.74 -2.25
CA ALA A 226 -21.80 -11.56 -1.82
C ALA A 226 -21.18 -10.82 -3.00
N ASP A 227 -21.08 -9.49 -2.86
CA ASP A 227 -20.26 -8.66 -3.72
C ASP A 227 -18.78 -8.93 -3.39
N THR A 228 -18.04 -9.40 -4.38
CA THR A 228 -16.61 -9.72 -4.26
C THR A 228 -15.77 -8.90 -5.22
N VAL A 229 -16.33 -7.89 -5.87
CA VAL A 229 -15.67 -7.13 -6.91
C VAL A 229 -15.33 -5.75 -6.37
N ALA A 230 -14.05 -5.42 -6.35
CA ALA A 230 -13.62 -4.08 -5.98
C ALA A 230 -13.81 -3.11 -7.15
N PRO A 231 -14.00 -1.79 -6.86
CA PRO A 231 -13.79 -0.75 -7.85
C PRO A 231 -12.42 -0.88 -8.52
N LYS A 232 -12.28 -0.39 -9.75
CA LYS A 232 -10.98 -0.40 -10.45
C LYS A 232 -9.95 0.41 -9.65
N ALA A 233 -8.72 -0.07 -9.60
CA ALA A 233 -7.61 0.71 -9.06
C ALA A 233 -7.47 2.03 -9.84
N PRO A 234 -7.29 3.18 -9.18
CA PRO A 234 -6.98 4.44 -9.85
C PRO A 234 -5.69 4.29 -10.69
N ASP A 235 -5.78 4.54 -11.99
CA ASP A 235 -4.69 4.35 -12.97
C ASP A 235 -4.04 5.66 -13.45
N THR A 236 -4.46 6.77 -12.86
CA THR A 236 -4.02 8.14 -13.17
C THR A 236 -3.36 8.83 -11.98
N VAL A 237 -2.89 8.04 -11.00
CA VAL A 237 -2.23 8.55 -9.81
C VAL A 237 -1.02 9.39 -10.23
N ALA A 238 -0.99 10.63 -9.75
CA ALA A 238 0.11 11.56 -9.96
C ALA A 238 0.39 12.30 -8.65
N VAL A 239 1.62 12.76 -8.48
CA VAL A 239 2.05 13.45 -7.26
C VAL A 239 2.78 14.73 -7.63
N THR A 240 2.53 15.78 -6.86
CA THR A 240 3.14 17.09 -7.05
C THR A 240 3.68 17.58 -5.72
N VAL A 241 4.97 17.91 -5.67
CA VAL A 241 5.58 18.56 -4.51
C VAL A 241 5.10 19.99 -4.48
N LEU A 242 4.18 20.30 -3.56
CA LEU A 242 3.74 21.68 -3.38
C LEU A 242 4.78 22.44 -2.58
N GLY A 243 5.48 21.79 -1.64
CA GLY A 243 6.82 22.13 -1.16
C GLY A 243 7.07 21.87 0.35
N GLY A 244 8.33 21.77 0.74
CA GLY A 244 8.92 21.83 2.10
C GLY A 244 8.58 20.71 3.06
N GLU A 245 7.29 20.41 3.18
CA GLU A 245 6.71 19.40 4.05
C GLU A 245 5.36 18.90 3.50
N THR A 246 5.04 19.19 2.23
CA THR A 246 3.71 18.94 1.65
C THR A 246 3.79 18.41 0.22
N ILE A 247 3.14 17.27 -0.01
CA ILE A 247 2.94 16.63 -1.32
C ILE A 247 1.43 16.53 -1.57
N GLN A 248 1.01 16.88 -2.78
CA GLN A 248 -0.34 16.63 -3.26
C GLN A 248 -0.34 15.35 -4.10
N VAL A 249 -1.22 14.42 -3.78
CA VAL A 249 -1.52 13.22 -4.57
C VAL A 249 -2.82 13.48 -5.32
N THR A 250 -2.88 13.17 -6.60
CA THR A 250 -4.04 13.40 -7.48
C THR A 250 -4.37 12.15 -8.28
N TRP A 251 -5.63 11.94 -8.63
CA TRP A 251 -6.11 10.84 -9.47
C TRP A 251 -7.45 11.22 -10.13
N ALA A 252 -7.81 10.56 -11.22
CA ALA A 252 -9.13 10.69 -11.84
C ALA A 252 -10.18 9.85 -11.10
N ILE A 253 -11.43 10.28 -11.17
CA ILE A 253 -12.56 9.55 -10.57
C ILE A 253 -12.69 8.15 -11.19
N VAL A 254 -12.71 7.12 -10.34
CA VAL A 254 -13.01 5.73 -10.73
C VAL A 254 -14.49 5.59 -11.02
N THR A 255 -14.82 5.02 -12.19
CA THR A 255 -16.20 4.88 -12.69
C THR A 255 -16.54 3.45 -13.13
N ALA A 256 -15.63 2.51 -12.89
CA ALA A 256 -15.76 1.11 -13.29
C ALA A 256 -15.13 0.19 -12.24
N ASP A 257 -15.50 -1.09 -12.30
CA ASP A 257 -14.98 -2.14 -11.45
C ASP A 257 -13.70 -2.77 -12.00
N GLY A 258 -12.92 -3.38 -11.11
CA GLY A 258 -11.66 -4.06 -11.46
C GLY A 258 -11.86 -5.40 -12.15
N GLU A 259 -13.07 -5.97 -12.05
CA GLU A 259 -13.51 -7.20 -12.72
C GLU A 259 -14.89 -6.96 -13.32
N PRO A 260 -15.30 -7.71 -14.37
CA PRO A 260 -16.66 -7.62 -14.89
C PRO A 260 -17.68 -7.96 -13.81
N ASP A 261 -18.56 -7.00 -13.49
CA ASP A 261 -19.68 -7.16 -12.59
C ASP A 261 -20.96 -6.67 -13.29
N PRO A 262 -22.09 -7.41 -13.23
CA PRO A 262 -23.38 -6.91 -13.71
C PRO A 262 -23.93 -5.73 -12.90
N ASN A 263 -23.44 -5.50 -11.68
CA ASN A 263 -23.87 -4.42 -10.80
C ASN A 263 -23.12 -3.11 -11.11
N ALA A 264 -23.68 -1.99 -10.65
CA ALA A 264 -23.00 -0.71 -10.75
C ALA A 264 -21.83 -0.64 -9.75
N THR A 265 -20.75 0.03 -10.13
CA THR A 265 -19.59 0.28 -9.27
C THR A 265 -20.00 1.00 -7.99
N ASN A 266 -19.87 0.34 -6.85
CA ASN A 266 -20.23 0.86 -5.52
C ASN A 266 -19.11 1.71 -4.90
N LEU A 267 -18.50 2.62 -5.65
CA LEU A 267 -17.37 3.42 -5.18
C LEU A 267 -17.74 4.25 -3.93
N THR A 268 -17.04 4.00 -2.82
CA THR A 268 -17.24 4.69 -1.55
C THR A 268 -16.18 5.72 -1.26
N GLY A 269 -14.93 5.43 -1.64
CA GLY A 269 -13.84 6.35 -1.44
C GLY A 269 -12.50 5.83 -1.92
N TYR A 270 -11.46 6.53 -1.49
CA TYR A 270 -10.07 6.22 -1.81
C TYR A 270 -9.24 6.13 -0.55
N ARG A 271 -8.30 5.19 -0.55
CA ARG A 271 -7.26 5.06 0.48
C ARG A 271 -5.91 5.42 -0.11
N ILE A 272 -5.16 6.25 0.61
CA ILE A 272 -3.86 6.74 0.20
C ILE A 272 -2.82 6.12 1.11
N TYR A 273 -1.87 5.44 0.49
CA TYR A 273 -0.76 4.78 1.15
C TYR A 273 0.55 5.48 0.83
N ARG A 274 1.49 5.47 1.78
CA ARG A 274 2.80 6.12 1.63
C ARG A 274 3.92 5.27 2.19
N SER A 275 5.01 5.16 1.43
CA SER A 275 6.25 4.51 1.84
C SER A 275 7.45 5.41 1.54
N LYS A 276 8.56 5.22 2.27
CA LYS A 276 9.87 5.80 1.94
C LYS A 276 10.69 4.91 0.99
N THR A 277 10.23 3.69 0.78
CA THR A 277 10.88 2.67 -0.07
C THR A 277 9.95 2.36 -1.25
N SER A 278 10.47 2.47 -2.47
CA SER A 278 9.76 2.08 -3.70
C SER A 278 9.36 0.62 -3.66
N ASP A 279 8.14 0.30 -4.08
CA ASP A 279 7.64 -1.07 -4.26
C ASP A 279 7.96 -2.03 -3.10
N THR A 280 7.87 -1.50 -1.89
CA THR A 280 8.05 -2.27 -0.66
C THR A 280 6.88 -3.24 -0.43
N SER A 281 7.09 -4.20 0.45
CA SER A 281 6.07 -5.18 0.80
C SER A 281 4.98 -4.65 1.73
N TYR A 282 5.28 -3.60 2.49
CA TYR A 282 4.36 -2.98 3.45
C TYR A 282 4.10 -1.50 3.12
N TRP A 283 2.82 -1.15 2.97
CA TRP A 283 2.35 0.18 2.61
C TRP A 283 1.45 0.75 3.71
N PRO A 284 1.95 1.64 4.58
CA PRO A 284 1.15 2.32 5.59
C PRO A 284 0.06 3.20 5.00
N LEU A 285 -1.15 3.11 5.55
CA LEU A 285 -2.26 4.04 5.26
C LEU A 285 -1.95 5.41 5.86
N VAL A 286 -2.06 6.47 5.06
CA VAL A 286 -1.87 7.85 5.51
C VAL A 286 -3.13 8.71 5.39
N GLY A 287 -4.14 8.25 4.65
CA GLY A 287 -5.40 8.97 4.56
C GLY A 287 -6.49 8.22 3.83
N THR A 288 -7.74 8.62 4.10
CA THR A 288 -8.94 8.15 3.44
C THR A 288 -9.77 9.36 3.03
N VAL A 289 -10.29 9.37 1.81
CA VAL A 289 -11.15 10.44 1.29
C VAL A 289 -12.40 9.85 0.64
N PRO A 290 -13.55 10.55 0.67
CA PRO A 290 -14.80 10.02 0.11
C PRO A 290 -14.79 9.99 -1.42
N ALA A 291 -15.72 9.23 -1.99
CA ALA A 291 -15.98 9.21 -3.43
C ALA A 291 -16.23 10.63 -3.99
N GLY A 292 -15.85 10.84 -5.24
CA GLY A 292 -15.88 12.17 -5.88
C GLY A 292 -14.69 13.08 -5.52
N THR A 293 -13.78 12.64 -4.66
CA THR A 293 -12.52 13.35 -4.39
C THR A 293 -11.44 12.93 -5.40
N GLU A 294 -10.68 13.91 -5.92
CA GLU A 294 -9.63 13.71 -6.94
C GLU A 294 -8.21 14.04 -6.42
N SER A 295 -8.08 14.44 -5.15
CA SER A 295 -6.78 14.73 -4.56
C SER A 295 -6.72 14.55 -3.04
N PHE A 296 -5.52 14.31 -2.54
CA PHE A 296 -5.17 14.22 -1.13
C PHE A 296 -3.94 15.07 -0.83
N MET A 297 -3.98 15.82 0.27
CA MET A 297 -2.89 16.68 0.73
C MET A 297 -2.14 16.00 1.87
N ASP A 298 -0.94 15.51 1.59
CA ASP A 298 -0.07 14.92 2.59
C ASP A 298 0.87 15.97 3.17
N SER A 299 0.85 16.16 4.49
CA SER A 299 1.51 17.27 5.20
C SER A 299 2.41 16.77 6.32
N ASN A 300 3.24 17.66 6.89
CA ASN A 300 4.21 17.35 7.95
C ASN A 300 5.26 16.31 7.51
N LEU A 301 5.65 16.35 6.23
CA LEU A 301 6.68 15.48 5.68
C LEU A 301 8.08 15.97 6.07
N THR A 302 8.98 15.05 6.37
CA THR A 302 10.38 15.38 6.62
C THR A 302 11.06 15.80 5.32
N THR A 303 11.71 16.97 5.35
CA THR A 303 12.54 17.49 4.27
C THR A 303 13.75 16.58 4.00
N GLY A 304 14.14 16.44 2.73
CA GLY A 304 15.25 15.58 2.29
C GLY A 304 14.87 14.11 2.10
N GLU A 305 13.65 13.72 2.44
CA GLU A 305 13.14 12.37 2.24
C GLU A 305 12.42 12.23 0.90
N THR A 306 12.45 11.02 0.34
CA THR A 306 11.66 10.62 -0.83
C THR A 306 10.45 9.81 -0.37
N TYR A 307 9.29 10.11 -0.94
CA TYR A 307 8.05 9.42 -0.62
C TYR A 307 7.42 8.84 -1.88
N TYR A 308 6.93 7.61 -1.75
CA TYR A 308 6.19 6.90 -2.78
C TYR A 308 4.75 6.76 -2.33
N TYR A 309 3.83 6.86 -3.27
CA TYR A 309 2.40 6.82 -3.02
C TYR A 309 1.72 5.73 -3.84
N ARG A 310 0.70 5.13 -3.25
CA ARG A 310 -0.27 4.27 -3.91
C ARG A 310 -1.66 4.73 -3.51
N VAL A 311 -2.60 4.66 -4.45
CA VAL A 311 -4.01 4.97 -4.19
C VAL A 311 -4.84 3.76 -4.57
N THR A 312 -5.76 3.39 -3.72
CA THR A 312 -6.76 2.35 -4.01
C THR A 312 -8.15 2.97 -3.92
N ALA A 313 -9.09 2.37 -4.64
CA ALA A 313 -10.51 2.65 -4.51
C ALA A 313 -11.16 1.51 -3.72
N TYR A 314 -12.16 1.82 -2.91
CA TYR A 314 -12.89 0.82 -2.12
C TYR A 314 -14.39 1.09 -2.13
N ASP A 315 -15.18 0.03 -1.97
CA ASP A 315 -16.64 0.10 -1.83
C ASP A 315 -17.10 0.16 -0.35
N ASN A 316 -18.41 0.22 -0.10
CA ASN A 316 -18.98 0.24 1.27
C ASN A 316 -19.64 -1.09 1.67
N VAL A 317 -19.28 -2.20 1.01
CA VAL A 317 -19.89 -3.49 1.35
C VAL A 317 -19.46 -3.83 2.78
N SER A 318 -20.43 -3.93 3.69
CA SER A 318 -20.19 -4.19 5.11
C SER A 318 -20.61 -5.63 5.43
N PRO A 319 -19.82 -6.39 6.23
CA PRO A 319 -18.59 -5.99 6.92
C PRO A 319 -17.30 -6.15 6.09
N PHE A 320 -17.41 -6.63 4.85
CA PHE A 320 -16.27 -6.99 4.00
C PHE A 320 -16.14 -6.03 2.81
N GLU A 321 -15.43 -4.93 3.01
CA GLU A 321 -15.19 -3.96 1.93
C GLU A 321 -14.31 -4.58 0.84
N ASN A 322 -14.67 -4.38 -0.43
CA ASN A 322 -13.78 -4.72 -1.52
C ASN A 322 -12.90 -3.52 -1.85
N GLU A 323 -11.60 -3.68 -1.59
CA GLU A 323 -10.59 -2.70 -1.95
C GLU A 323 -9.78 -3.16 -3.16
N ALA A 324 -9.59 -2.23 -4.09
CA ALA A 324 -8.78 -2.45 -5.29
C ALA A 324 -7.35 -2.84 -4.90
N PHE A 325 -6.69 -3.61 -5.77
CA PHE A 325 -5.25 -3.76 -5.66
C PHE A 325 -4.56 -2.40 -5.80
N TYR A 326 -3.34 -2.30 -5.27
CA TYR A 326 -2.53 -1.10 -5.38
C TYR A 326 -2.42 -0.61 -6.83
N SER A 327 -2.54 0.71 -7.03
CA SER A 327 -1.98 1.37 -8.21
C SER A 327 -0.47 1.10 -8.29
N ASP A 328 0.12 1.33 -9.46
CA ASP A 328 1.59 1.40 -9.56
C ASP A 328 2.12 2.44 -8.56
N SER A 329 3.31 2.17 -8.01
CA SER A 329 3.97 3.09 -7.10
C SER A 329 4.37 4.36 -7.85
N ILE A 330 3.87 5.50 -7.40
CA ILE A 330 4.23 6.80 -7.98
C ILE A 330 5.12 7.56 -7.00
N ILE A 331 6.29 7.98 -7.48
CA ILE A 331 7.29 8.71 -6.70
C ILE A 331 6.94 10.20 -6.65
N GLY A 332 6.82 10.75 -5.43
CA GLY A 332 6.96 12.18 -5.21
C GLY A 332 8.44 12.52 -5.25
N ASP A 333 8.83 13.53 -6.03
CA ASP A 333 10.21 14.00 -6.02
C ASP A 333 10.66 14.29 -4.58
N HIS A 334 11.96 14.19 -4.32
CA HIS A 334 12.52 14.48 -3.02
C HIS A 334 12.13 15.90 -2.58
N ILE A 335 11.78 16.06 -1.30
CA ILE A 335 11.49 17.40 -0.79
C ILE A 335 12.81 18.11 -0.58
N ASP A 336 13.21 18.95 -1.52
CA ASP A 336 14.48 19.67 -1.45
C ASP A 336 14.57 20.53 -0.19
N SER A 337 15.68 20.39 0.53
CA SER A 337 16.06 21.32 1.60
C SER A 337 16.14 22.75 1.06
N ALA A 338 16.00 23.74 1.94
CA ALA A 338 16.15 25.13 1.54
C ALA A 338 17.55 25.38 0.94
N ALA A 339 17.64 25.47 -0.39
CA ALA A 339 18.87 25.73 -1.11
C ALA A 339 19.00 27.24 -1.35
N VAL A 340 19.49 27.93 -0.31
CA VAL A 340 19.69 29.38 -0.31
C VAL A 340 21.04 29.73 -0.92
N SER A 341 21.01 30.47 -2.03
CA SER A 341 22.19 31.08 -2.63
C SER A 341 22.07 32.60 -2.63
N ILE A 342 23.23 33.27 -2.62
CA ILE A 342 23.33 34.71 -2.53
C ILE A 342 24.33 35.18 -3.57
N SER A 343 23.93 36.14 -4.40
CA SER A 343 24.81 36.81 -5.36
C SER A 343 24.81 38.31 -5.13
N LYS A 344 25.99 38.92 -5.23
CA LYS A 344 26.20 40.36 -5.06
C LYS A 344 26.80 40.92 -6.34
N ARG A 345 26.32 42.07 -6.80
CA ARG A 345 26.95 42.85 -7.87
C ARG A 345 26.95 44.34 -7.55
N ILE A 346 27.94 45.06 -8.08
CA ILE A 346 27.90 46.52 -8.13
C ILE A 346 26.87 46.92 -9.19
N ARG A 347 25.91 47.74 -8.81
CA ARG A 347 24.86 48.25 -9.69
C ARG A 347 25.22 49.60 -10.29
N ALA A 348 25.77 50.52 -9.51
CA ALA A 348 26.11 51.88 -9.96
C ALA A 348 27.15 52.55 -9.04
N VAL A 349 27.85 53.58 -9.57
CA VAL A 349 28.76 54.47 -8.83
C VAL A 349 28.46 55.93 -9.22
N SER A 350 28.27 56.83 -8.25
CA SER A 350 27.73 58.17 -8.51
C SER A 350 28.73 59.25 -8.95
N ILE A 351 30.06 59.02 -8.84
CA ILE A 351 31.08 60.03 -9.16
C ILE A 351 32.28 59.38 -9.87
N GLY A 352 32.41 59.65 -11.18
CA GLY A 352 33.67 59.78 -11.94
C GLY A 352 34.76 58.69 -11.89
N GLY A 353 34.57 57.56 -11.21
CA GLY A 353 35.53 56.45 -11.15
C GLY A 353 34.99 55.18 -11.77
N GLU A 354 35.89 54.39 -12.38
CA GLU A 354 35.64 53.00 -12.78
C GLU A 354 35.21 52.16 -11.55
N THR A 355 34.42 51.10 -11.76
CA THR A 355 33.93 50.23 -10.67
C THR A 355 35.02 49.61 -9.80
N SER A 356 36.27 49.63 -10.27
CA SER A 356 37.46 49.13 -9.59
C SER A 356 38.19 50.15 -8.70
N ALA A 357 37.90 51.45 -8.80
CA ALA A 357 38.61 52.50 -8.05
C ALA A 357 37.75 53.77 -7.82
N PRO A 358 36.73 53.71 -6.94
CA PRO A 358 35.86 54.85 -6.64
C PRO A 358 36.60 55.94 -5.83
N LEU A 359 36.35 57.22 -6.15
CA LEU A 359 36.97 58.38 -5.50
C LEU A 359 36.32 58.68 -4.13
N PRO A 360 37.02 59.38 -3.19
CA PRO A 360 36.41 59.91 -1.97
C PRO A 360 35.14 60.72 -2.28
N GLY A 361 34.07 60.46 -1.54
CA GLY A 361 32.72 61.03 -1.76
C GLY A 361 31.84 60.28 -2.75
N ALA A 362 32.37 59.30 -3.50
CA ALA A 362 31.55 58.50 -4.42
C ALA A 362 30.58 57.59 -3.66
N THR A 363 29.36 57.44 -4.16
CA THR A 363 28.38 56.46 -3.66
C THR A 363 28.40 55.22 -4.53
N ILE A 364 28.62 54.05 -3.93
CA ILE A 364 28.54 52.74 -4.58
C ILE A 364 27.20 52.12 -4.21
N GLU A 365 26.40 51.74 -5.20
CA GLU A 365 25.17 50.98 -5.02
C GLU A 365 25.41 49.51 -5.33
N TYR A 366 25.11 48.64 -4.36
CA TYR A 366 25.13 47.20 -4.50
C TYR A 366 23.72 46.66 -4.69
N GLU A 367 23.63 45.59 -5.48
CA GLU A 367 22.44 44.77 -5.60
C GLU A 367 22.76 43.35 -5.13
N LEU A 368 21.96 42.87 -4.18
CA LEU A 368 22.06 41.53 -3.61
C LEU A 368 20.83 40.73 -4.02
N THR A 369 21.03 39.61 -4.70
CA THR A 369 19.96 38.68 -5.07
C THR A 369 20.08 37.42 -4.24
N ILE A 370 18.98 37.09 -3.57
CA ILE A 370 18.88 35.94 -2.67
C ILE A 370 17.85 35.01 -3.29
N VAL A 371 18.28 33.78 -3.59
CA VAL A 371 17.45 32.76 -4.21
C VAL A 371 17.35 31.59 -3.26
N ASN A 372 16.14 31.20 -2.88
CA ASN A 372 15.89 29.87 -2.34
C ASN A 372 15.32 29.01 -3.46
N SER A 373 16.16 28.12 -3.99
CA SER A 373 15.80 27.19 -5.06
C SER A 373 15.20 25.88 -4.56
N GLY A 374 15.31 25.62 -3.25
CA GLY A 374 14.76 24.42 -2.62
C GLY A 374 13.25 24.45 -2.43
N ASP A 375 12.69 23.30 -2.09
CA ASP A 375 11.27 23.12 -1.83
C ASP A 375 10.89 23.53 -0.40
N ALA A 376 11.83 23.50 0.55
CA ALA A 376 11.63 23.98 1.91
C ALA A 376 11.93 25.49 2.09
N ALA A 377 11.26 26.10 3.06
CA ALA A 377 11.61 27.44 3.52
C ALA A 377 12.82 27.36 4.47
N SER A 378 13.69 28.38 4.49
CA SER A 378 14.83 28.40 5.42
C SER A 378 14.39 28.77 6.86
N GLU A 379 14.92 28.13 7.90
CA GLU A 379 14.57 28.43 9.30
C GLU A 379 15.13 29.76 9.84
N THR A 380 16.29 30.25 9.34
CA THR A 380 16.77 31.65 9.43
C THR A 380 18.03 31.78 8.57
N ALA A 381 18.08 32.75 7.66
CA ALA A 381 19.28 33.04 6.88
C ALA A 381 19.97 34.30 7.42
N ILE A 382 21.24 34.15 7.82
CA ILE A 382 22.12 35.26 8.20
C ILE A 382 23.08 35.51 7.04
N ILE A 383 23.01 36.71 6.46
CA ILE A 383 23.86 37.11 5.34
C ILE A 383 24.90 38.08 5.88
N ARG A 384 26.17 37.74 5.69
CA ARG A 384 27.32 38.60 5.99
C ARG A 384 27.99 38.95 4.68
N ASP A 385 28.21 40.24 4.44
CA ASP A 385 28.84 40.71 3.21
C ASP A 385 29.84 41.82 3.52
N SER A 386 31.04 41.73 2.94
CA SER A 386 32.09 42.72 3.15
C SER A 386 31.85 43.93 2.26
N VAL A 387 32.14 45.12 2.78
CA VAL A 387 32.16 46.35 1.99
C VAL A 387 33.59 46.88 1.89
N PRO A 388 33.93 47.62 0.82
CA PRO A 388 35.29 48.12 0.65
C PRO A 388 35.77 48.92 1.86
N LEU A 389 37.07 48.81 2.14
CA LEU A 389 37.77 49.65 3.11
C LEU A 389 37.51 51.13 2.82
N ASN A 390 37.51 51.96 3.87
CA ASN A 390 37.24 53.39 3.79
C ASN A 390 35.87 53.73 3.18
N THR A 391 34.84 52.90 3.38
CA THR A 391 33.46 53.26 3.05
C THR A 391 32.60 53.41 4.30
N VAL A 392 31.56 54.23 4.25
CA VAL A 392 30.50 54.32 5.28
C VAL A 392 29.17 53.93 4.67
N PHE A 393 28.36 53.21 5.45
CA PHE A 393 27.02 52.84 5.02
C PHE A 393 26.15 54.09 4.81
N SER A 394 25.35 54.12 3.74
CA SER A 394 24.48 55.25 3.42
C SER A 394 23.00 54.89 3.58
N THR A 395 22.50 53.97 2.76
CA THR A 395 21.06 53.66 2.68
C THR A 395 20.83 52.22 2.22
N ALA A 396 19.68 51.65 2.54
CA ALA A 396 19.25 50.31 2.10
C ALA A 396 17.79 50.32 1.69
N SER A 397 17.42 49.49 0.72
CA SER A 397 16.04 49.24 0.31
C SER A 397 15.46 47.99 0.99
N ARG A 398 14.15 47.99 1.21
CA ARG A 398 13.38 46.81 1.66
C ARG A 398 12.91 45.91 0.49
N GLU A 399 12.90 46.46 -0.72
CA GLU A 399 12.36 45.93 -1.98
C GLU A 399 13.28 46.37 -3.13
N ALA A 400 13.15 45.77 -4.33
CA ALA A 400 14.02 46.10 -5.47
C ALA A 400 13.94 47.60 -5.84
N ASP A 401 12.77 48.25 -5.78
CA ASP A 401 12.54 49.47 -6.55
C ASP A 401 12.42 50.79 -5.78
N THR A 402 12.62 50.82 -4.46
CA THR A 402 12.57 52.08 -3.69
C THR A 402 13.75 52.25 -2.72
N LEU A 403 14.62 53.22 -3.03
CA LEU A 403 15.77 53.65 -2.22
C LEU A 403 15.40 54.95 -1.51
N ASN A 404 14.45 54.86 -0.58
CA ASN A 404 13.93 56.03 0.13
C ASN A 404 14.22 55.92 1.64
N ALA A 405 14.91 56.94 2.15
CA ALA A 405 15.22 57.25 3.54
C ALA A 405 16.44 56.54 4.18
N THR A 406 17.25 57.36 4.85
CA THR A 406 18.17 56.98 5.92
C THR A 406 17.42 56.09 6.90
N ALA A 407 17.76 54.81 6.95
CA ALA A 407 17.06 53.87 7.81
C ALA A 407 17.62 53.97 9.23
N THR A 408 17.06 54.87 10.05
CA THR A 408 17.19 54.81 11.50
C THR A 408 16.22 53.74 12.01
N PHE A 409 16.75 52.63 12.49
CA PHE A 409 15.95 51.55 13.08
C PHE A 409 15.96 51.71 14.61
N SER A 410 14.81 52.06 15.20
CA SER A 410 14.60 52.03 16.65
C SER A 410 14.27 50.61 17.10
N ASP A 411 14.94 50.14 18.14
CA ASP A 411 14.95 48.76 18.58
C ASP A 411 13.71 48.35 19.40
N THR A 412 12.51 48.66 18.91
CA THR A 412 11.29 48.36 19.65
C THR A 412 10.20 47.85 18.71
N TYR A 413 9.78 46.60 18.98
CA TYR A 413 8.63 45.84 18.43
C TYR A 413 8.81 44.94 17.18
N ILE A 414 9.03 43.66 17.50
CA ILE A 414 8.34 42.43 17.04
C ILE A 414 7.28 42.61 15.91
N THR A 415 7.68 42.52 14.63
CA THR A 415 6.83 42.00 13.53
C THR A 415 7.68 41.65 12.29
N LYS A 416 7.20 40.72 11.45
CA LYS A 416 7.89 40.11 10.29
C LYS A 416 8.52 41.14 9.33
N GLY A 417 9.80 40.95 8.96
CA GLY A 417 10.53 41.79 7.99
C GLY A 417 12.03 41.47 7.87
N TRP A 418 12.71 42.05 6.88
CA TRP A 418 14.18 42.04 6.76
C TRP A 418 14.80 42.99 7.80
N LYS A 419 15.74 42.52 8.63
CA LYS A 419 16.55 43.37 9.51
C LYS A 419 17.94 43.57 8.90
N LEU A 420 18.41 44.83 8.88
CA LEU A 420 19.77 45.20 8.56
C LEU A 420 20.46 45.65 9.86
N GLN A 421 21.56 44.99 10.24
CA GLN A 421 22.44 45.45 11.31
C GLN A 421 23.71 46.02 10.66
N THR A 422 23.91 47.33 10.82
CA THR A 422 25.16 48.02 10.48
C THR A 422 25.86 48.40 11.77
N ALA A 423 26.98 47.76 12.08
CA ALA A 423 27.85 48.16 13.18
C ALA A 423 29.08 48.86 12.60
N THR A 424 29.31 50.12 12.97
CA THR A 424 30.65 50.70 12.95
C THR A 424 31.24 50.38 14.31
N VAL A 425 32.24 49.49 14.39
CA VAL A 425 32.74 49.01 15.68
C VAL A 425 33.59 50.10 16.34
N VAL A 426 33.01 50.80 17.32
CA VAL A 426 33.73 51.41 18.43
C VAL A 426 32.99 50.97 19.70
N ASN A 427 33.48 49.90 20.34
CA ASN A 427 32.95 49.21 21.53
C ASN A 427 31.59 48.47 21.38
N PRO A 428 31.56 47.12 21.47
CA PRO A 428 30.34 46.34 21.32
C PRO A 428 29.58 46.20 22.65
N ASP A 429 28.28 46.54 22.66
CA ASP A 429 27.35 45.95 23.62
C ASP A 429 26.96 44.56 23.10
N GLN A 430 27.25 43.56 23.92
CA GLN A 430 27.24 42.12 23.61
C GLN A 430 25.96 41.41 24.12
N SER A 431 24.92 42.13 24.52
CA SER A 431 23.77 41.53 25.21
C SER A 431 22.74 40.81 24.32
N GLU A 432 22.73 41.03 22.99
CA GLU A 432 21.85 40.28 22.06
C GLU A 432 22.63 39.36 21.08
N ASN A 433 23.92 39.14 21.31
CA ASN A 433 24.76 38.24 20.52
C ASN A 433 25.15 36.98 21.31
N SER A 434 25.03 35.83 20.65
CA SER A 434 25.71 34.53 20.93
C SER A 434 24.87 33.45 21.64
N PRO A 435 24.98 32.19 21.23
CA PRO A 435 26.17 31.40 21.60
C PRO A 435 26.90 30.78 20.40
N ASP A 436 28.23 30.70 20.52
CA ASP A 436 29.17 29.89 19.76
C ASP A 436 29.29 30.13 18.24
N TYR A 437 30.29 30.93 17.84
CA TYR A 437 31.42 30.43 17.04
C TYR A 437 32.48 31.54 16.87
N SER A 438 33.59 31.39 17.60
CA SER A 438 34.87 31.96 17.24
C SER A 438 35.50 31.03 16.19
N ASP A 439 35.41 31.38 14.91
CA ASP A 439 36.29 30.74 13.92
C ASP A 439 37.67 31.35 14.17
N GLY A 440 38.55 30.61 14.84
CA GLY A 440 39.81 31.06 15.46
C GLY A 440 40.86 31.66 14.51
N ILE A 441 40.48 32.66 13.72
CA ILE A 441 41.33 33.51 12.92
C ILE A 441 41.52 34.80 13.72
N PRO A 442 42.73 35.08 14.24
CA PRO A 442 43.01 36.38 14.83
C PRO A 442 43.11 37.38 13.69
N ALA A 443 42.11 38.26 13.55
CA ALA A 443 42.22 39.41 12.65
C ALA A 443 41.89 40.70 13.40
N ASP A 444 42.96 41.46 13.61
CA ASP A 444 43.04 42.86 14.00
C ASP A 444 41.88 43.72 13.43
N PRO A 445 41.15 44.50 14.26
CA PRO A 445 39.92 45.22 13.88
C PRO A 445 40.12 46.42 12.95
N THR A 446 41.21 46.50 12.19
CA THR A 446 41.56 47.64 11.34
C THR A 446 41.32 47.43 9.83
N THR A 447 40.86 46.25 9.37
CA THR A 447 40.97 45.91 7.94
C THR A 447 39.70 45.46 7.18
N VAL A 448 38.53 45.25 7.80
CA VAL A 448 37.30 44.89 7.04
C VAL A 448 36.02 45.45 7.64
N LYS A 449 35.23 46.22 6.87
CA LYS A 449 33.87 46.65 7.23
C LYS A 449 32.85 45.67 6.64
N TRP A 450 31.81 45.31 7.39
CA TRP A 450 30.79 44.33 6.98
C TRP A 450 29.37 44.88 7.15
N VAL A 451 28.44 44.37 6.35
CA VAL A 451 26.99 44.59 6.47
C VAL A 451 26.32 43.25 6.79
N ARG A 452 25.44 43.22 7.80
CA ARG A 452 24.72 42.01 8.22
C ARG A 452 23.22 42.14 7.91
N TRP A 453 22.69 41.20 7.14
CA TRP A 453 21.24 41.07 6.91
C TRP A 453 20.72 39.81 7.58
N ILE A 454 19.62 39.94 8.33
CA ILE A 454 18.96 38.82 8.99
C ILE A 454 17.56 38.69 8.40
N ARG A 455 17.28 37.52 7.82
CA ARG A 455 15.92 37.14 7.44
C ARG A 455 15.53 35.85 8.16
N ARG A 456 14.52 35.97 9.02
CA ARG A 456 13.98 34.83 9.79
C ARG A 456 13.38 33.72 8.92
N ARG A 457 13.02 33.98 7.65
CA ARG A 457 12.49 32.95 6.73
C ARG A 457 12.57 33.40 5.28
N ILE A 458 13.31 32.69 4.43
CA ILE A 458 13.24 32.85 2.98
C ILE A 458 12.24 31.82 2.46
N PRO A 459 11.11 32.24 1.86
CA PRO A 459 10.14 31.30 1.29
C PRO A 459 10.79 30.42 0.21
N ARG A 460 10.26 29.21 0.01
CA ARG A 460 10.70 28.27 -1.03
C ARG A 460 10.55 28.86 -2.44
N LYS A 461 11.27 28.31 -3.43
CA LYS A 461 11.18 28.70 -4.86
C LYS A 461 11.04 30.22 -5.05
N THR A 462 11.78 31.00 -4.28
CA THR A 462 11.64 32.46 -4.22
C THR A 462 12.96 33.10 -4.57
N SER A 463 12.89 34.15 -5.39
CA SER A 463 13.99 35.08 -5.59
C SER A 463 13.60 36.43 -5.01
N LYS A 464 14.48 37.05 -4.23
CA LYS A 464 14.31 38.43 -3.78
C LYS A 464 15.60 39.21 -3.94
N THR A 465 15.46 40.40 -4.50
CA THR A 465 16.54 41.35 -4.69
C THR A 465 16.41 42.51 -3.70
N ILE A 466 17.52 42.91 -3.09
CA ILE A 466 17.64 44.07 -2.22
C ILE A 466 18.81 44.95 -2.69
N ARG A 467 18.73 46.25 -2.42
CA ARG A 467 19.76 47.22 -2.81
C ARG A 467 20.29 47.95 -1.58
N PHE A 468 21.57 48.28 -1.58
CA PHE A 468 22.14 49.14 -0.54
C PHE A 468 23.28 50.00 -1.09
N ARG A 469 23.54 51.12 -0.41
CA ARG A 469 24.55 52.10 -0.79
C ARG A 469 25.59 52.28 0.30
N VAL A 470 26.82 52.47 -0.12
CA VAL A 470 27.94 52.93 0.72
C VAL A 470 28.57 54.17 0.09
N ILE A 471 29.16 55.04 0.91
CA ILE A 471 29.88 56.24 0.48
C ILE A 471 31.36 56.04 0.78
N VAL A 472 32.25 56.31 -0.18
CA VAL A 472 33.70 56.28 0.02
C VAL A 472 34.12 57.50 0.86
N GLN A 473 34.88 57.28 1.92
CA GLN A 473 35.38 58.31 2.84
C GLN A 473 36.61 59.02 2.30
#